data_AF-A0A1D6DZS0-F1
#
_entry.id   AF-A0A1D6DZS0-F1
#
_cell.length_a   1.000
_cell.length_b   1.000
_cell.length_c   1.000
_cell.angle_alpha   90.00
_cell.angle_beta   90.00
_cell.angle_gamma   90.00
#
_symmetry.space_group_name_H-M   'P 1'
#
loop_
_entity.id
_entity.type
_entity.pdbx_description
1 polymer ?
#
loop_
_entity_poly.entity_id
_entity_poly.type
_entity_poly.pdbx_seq_one_letter_code
_entity_poly.pdbx_strand_id
1 'polypeptide(L)'
;MDRRMETSTASNMPQGISLMQLISLHWQLLSTFWRPECTVGGDDGQQVTVHDPEVRDPLPLTIHHMPIAVTFAYFGEGNIVVLDPTYKEEAVMGGRMTAIVNSNGDVCAIQKAGGEGLMSSVTMQCLRIAPVKVADITSKIKKAVSNPLRLMTRRGAHVLIWFPTKFKSKHAYDVK
;
A
#
# COMPACT_ATOMS: atom_id res chain seq x y z
N MET A 1 -17.56 -39.24 21.04
CA MET A 1 -16.38 -38.96 21.88
C MET A 1 -15.31 -38.44 20.93
N ASP A 2 -15.39 -37.18 20.50
CA ASP A 2 -14.73 -36.02 21.15
C ASP A 2 -13.21 -36.27 21.21
N ARG A 3 -12.33 -35.48 20.59
CA ARG A 3 -12.17 -34.04 20.87
C ARG A 3 -11.34 -33.29 19.82
N ARG A 4 -11.74 -32.03 19.58
CA ARG A 4 -11.04 -30.93 18.89
C ARG A 4 -9.54 -30.86 19.20
N MET A 5 -8.73 -30.52 18.19
CA MET A 5 -7.58 -29.61 18.33
C MET A 5 -7.43 -28.72 17.08
N GLU A 6 -7.97 -27.51 17.22
CA GLU A 6 -7.34 -26.23 16.84
C GLU A 6 -6.97 -25.94 15.37
N THR A 7 -8.01 -25.65 14.57
CA THR A 7 -7.92 -24.74 13.42
C THR A 7 -8.07 -23.29 13.89
N SER A 8 -7.11 -22.77 14.66
CA SER A 8 -7.27 -21.47 15.36
C SER A 8 -6.50 -20.30 14.75
N THR A 9 -5.70 -20.49 13.68
CA THR A 9 -4.82 -19.44 13.15
C THR A 9 -5.12 -18.98 11.73
N ALA A 10 -6.03 -19.65 11.01
CA ALA A 10 -6.46 -19.23 9.67
C ALA A 10 -7.67 -18.26 9.67
N SER A 11 -8.35 -18.10 10.82
CA SER A 11 -9.57 -17.30 10.94
C SER A 11 -9.33 -15.79 11.07
N ASN A 12 -8.07 -15.34 11.09
CA ASN A 12 -7.72 -13.94 11.33
C ASN A 12 -6.97 -13.26 10.17
N MET A 13 -7.04 -13.83 8.97
CA MET A 13 -6.74 -13.04 7.77
C MET A 13 -7.86 -12.01 7.58
N PRO A 14 -7.55 -10.73 7.26
CA PRO A 14 -8.56 -9.75 6.91
C PRO A 14 -9.27 -10.19 5.62
N GLN A 15 -10.40 -10.88 5.80
CA GLN A 15 -11.27 -11.33 4.72
C GLN A 15 -12.06 -10.11 4.22
N GLY A 16 -11.75 -9.63 3.02
CA GLY A 16 -12.46 -8.50 2.40
C GLY A 16 -11.64 -7.24 2.15
N ILE A 17 -10.33 -7.36 1.89
CA ILE A 17 -9.57 -6.23 1.33
C ILE A 17 -9.80 -6.23 -0.18
N SER A 18 -10.46 -5.21 -0.73
CA SER A 18 -10.57 -5.10 -2.18
C SER A 18 -9.16 -5.01 -2.78
N LEU A 19 -8.92 -5.55 -3.98
CA LEU A 19 -7.60 -5.50 -4.65
C LEU A 19 -7.02 -4.07 -4.71
N MET A 20 -7.88 -3.05 -4.66
CA MET A 20 -7.49 -1.64 -4.66
C MET A 20 -7.04 -1.15 -3.28
N GLN A 21 -7.58 -1.68 -2.18
CA GLN A 21 -7.10 -1.40 -0.83
C GLN A 21 -5.70 -2.01 -0.56
N LEU A 22 -5.28 -3.03 -1.31
CA LEU A 22 -3.89 -3.53 -1.27
C LEU A 22 -2.86 -2.47 -1.70
N ILE A 23 -3.24 -1.52 -2.58
CA ILE A 23 -2.36 -0.43 -3.01
C ILE A 23 -2.00 0.48 -1.82
N SER A 24 -2.95 0.69 -0.90
CA SER A 24 -2.72 1.44 0.33
C SER A 24 -1.82 0.70 1.33
N LEU A 25 -1.80 -0.64 1.31
CA LEU A 25 -0.87 -1.46 2.13
C LEU A 25 0.54 -1.47 1.54
N HIS A 26 0.67 -1.40 0.21
CA HIS A 26 1.95 -1.28 -0.48
C HIS A 26 2.72 -0.01 -0.07
N TRP A 27 2.01 1.07 0.24
CA TRP A 27 2.63 2.29 0.80
C TRP A 27 3.45 2.03 2.06
N GLN A 28 2.93 1.21 2.99
CA GLN A 28 3.62 0.93 4.25
C GLN A 28 4.93 0.19 3.99
N LEU A 29 4.94 -0.69 2.98
CA LEU A 29 6.15 -1.36 2.52
C LEU A 29 7.15 -0.34 1.96
N LEU A 30 6.73 0.55 1.06
CA LEU A 30 7.62 1.57 0.49
C LEU A 30 8.18 2.53 1.55
N SER A 31 7.37 2.89 2.55
CA SER A 31 7.77 3.81 3.63
C SER A 31 8.71 3.19 4.65
N THR A 32 8.78 1.85 4.70
CA THR A 32 9.67 1.09 5.58
C THR A 32 10.84 0.48 4.82
N PHE A 33 10.89 0.65 3.50
CA PHE A 33 11.98 0.19 2.66
C PHE A 33 13.13 1.18 2.66
N TRP A 34 14.34 0.64 2.84
CA TRP A 34 15.58 1.38 2.78
C TRP A 34 16.41 0.82 1.64
N ARG A 35 16.85 1.68 0.73
CA ARG A 35 17.69 1.30 -0.42
C ARG A 35 19.17 1.35 -0.02
N PRO A 36 20.03 0.49 -0.57
CA PRO A 36 21.47 0.62 -0.37
C PRO A 36 21.97 1.94 -0.97
N GLU A 37 23.00 2.51 -0.35
CA GLU A 37 23.67 3.67 -0.88
C GLU A 37 24.56 3.26 -2.06
N CYS A 38 24.56 4.05 -3.14
CA CYS A 38 25.41 3.83 -4.30
C CYS A 38 26.23 5.08 -4.60
N THR A 39 27.49 4.90 -4.97
CA THR A 39 28.33 5.97 -5.51
C THR A 39 28.49 5.76 -7.01
N VAL A 40 28.32 6.84 -7.76
CA VAL A 40 28.66 6.89 -9.19
C VAL A 40 30.04 7.53 -9.30
N GLY A 41 30.95 6.89 -10.02
CA GLY A 41 32.33 7.32 -10.23
C GLY A 41 32.84 6.94 -11.62
N GLY A 42 34.17 7.03 -11.80
CA GLY A 42 34.83 6.89 -13.11
C GLY A 42 34.94 8.22 -13.84
N ASP A 43 35.94 8.34 -14.73
CA ASP A 43 36.20 9.56 -15.51
C ASP A 43 35.04 9.87 -16.50
N ASP A 44 34.21 8.88 -16.80
CA ASP A 44 33.02 8.92 -17.65
C ASP A 44 31.69 8.91 -16.87
N GLY A 45 31.73 8.75 -15.54
CA GLY A 45 30.54 8.66 -14.69
C GLY A 45 29.70 7.40 -14.89
N GLN A 46 30.21 6.34 -15.53
CA GLN A 46 29.45 5.11 -15.81
C GLN A 46 29.66 4.01 -14.76
N GLN A 47 30.64 4.15 -13.86
CA GLN A 47 30.90 3.17 -12.82
C GLN A 47 29.96 3.35 -11.62
N VAL A 48 29.11 2.35 -11.35
CA VAL A 48 28.23 2.32 -10.17
C VAL A 48 28.77 1.34 -9.12
N THR A 49 29.02 1.83 -7.91
CA THR A 49 29.39 1.02 -6.74
C THR A 49 28.27 1.00 -5.73
N VAL A 50 27.75 -0.18 -5.40
CA VAL A 50 26.74 -0.38 -4.35
C VAL A 50 27.44 -0.71 -3.04
N HIS A 51 27.14 0.02 -1.97
CA HIS A 51 27.76 -0.15 -0.66
C HIS A 51 26.98 -1.14 0.21
N ASP A 52 27.70 -1.92 1.01
CA ASP A 52 27.12 -2.82 2.01
C ASP A 52 26.59 -2.00 3.20
N PRO A 53 25.45 -2.36 3.81
CA PRO A 53 24.91 -1.69 5.00
C PRO A 53 25.88 -1.62 6.19
N GLU A 54 26.88 -2.51 6.28
CA GLU A 54 27.93 -2.41 7.32
C GLU A 54 28.89 -1.23 7.10
N VAL A 55 29.01 -0.75 5.85
CA VAL A 55 29.96 0.29 5.45
C VAL A 55 29.27 1.65 5.27
N ARG A 56 28.05 1.65 4.74
CA ARG A 56 27.23 2.86 4.60
C ARG A 56 25.79 2.57 4.98
N ASP A 57 25.22 3.47 5.76
CA ASP A 57 23.82 3.38 6.14
C ASP A 57 22.92 3.40 4.89
N PRO A 58 21.94 2.49 4.80
CA PRO A 58 20.92 2.57 3.78
C PRO A 58 20.21 3.93 3.80
N LEU A 59 19.63 4.32 2.66
CA LEU A 59 18.88 5.56 2.53
C LEU A 59 17.37 5.27 2.42
N PRO A 60 16.50 6.08 3.03
CA PRO A 60 15.07 5.97 2.81
C PRO A 60 14.70 6.40 1.39
N LEU A 61 13.54 5.93 0.91
CA LEU A 61 12.96 6.43 -0.33
C LEU A 61 12.33 7.82 -0.14
N THR A 62 12.54 8.71 -1.09
CA THR A 62 11.81 9.99 -1.15
C THR A 62 10.43 9.73 -1.74
N ILE A 63 9.38 9.83 -0.93
CA ILE A 63 8.01 9.64 -1.38
C ILE A 63 7.19 10.92 -1.20
N HIS A 64 6.69 11.48 -2.30
CA HIS A 64 6.06 12.80 -2.31
C HIS A 64 4.59 12.80 -1.90
N HIS A 65 3.83 11.81 -2.33
CA HIS A 65 2.39 11.72 -2.07
C HIS A 65 2.01 10.30 -1.70
N MET A 66 1.01 10.20 -0.82
CA MET A 66 0.43 8.93 -0.40
C MET A 66 -0.98 8.80 -0.98
N PRO A 67 -1.13 8.19 -2.17
CA PRO A 67 -2.45 7.89 -2.72
C PRO A 67 -3.12 6.76 -1.92
N ILE A 68 -4.37 6.98 -1.53
CA ILE A 68 -5.19 6.00 -0.82
C ILE A 68 -6.42 5.72 -1.65
N ALA A 69 -6.68 4.43 -1.89
CA ALA A 69 -7.90 3.98 -2.55
C ALA A 69 -9.05 3.90 -1.55
N VAL A 70 -10.21 4.41 -1.96
CA VAL A 70 -11.48 4.33 -1.23
C VAL A 70 -12.54 3.76 -2.18
N THR A 71 -13.23 2.70 -1.75
CA THR A 71 -14.22 2.01 -2.58
C THR A 71 -15.64 2.35 -2.12
N PHE A 72 -16.52 2.59 -3.07
CA PHE A 72 -17.96 2.80 -2.89
C PHE A 72 -18.69 1.63 -3.56
N ALA A 73 -19.58 0.97 -2.84
CA ALA A 73 -20.51 -0.02 -3.37
C ALA A 73 -21.92 0.56 -3.49
N TYR A 74 -22.63 0.10 -4.52
CA TYR A 74 -23.97 0.55 -4.86
C TYR A 74 -24.96 -0.60 -4.75
N PHE A 75 -26.13 -0.28 -4.19
CA PHE A 75 -27.24 -1.22 -4.05
C PHE A 75 -28.55 -0.57 -4.51
N GLY A 76 -29.44 -1.41 -5.04
CA GLY A 76 -30.79 -1.03 -5.43
C GLY A 76 -30.78 0.08 -6.49
N GLU A 77 -30.08 -0.14 -7.61
CA GLU A 77 -29.97 0.82 -8.72
C GLU A 77 -29.30 2.14 -8.34
N GLY A 78 -28.29 2.07 -7.46
CA GLY A 78 -27.55 3.25 -7.01
C GLY A 78 -28.26 4.14 -5.99
N ASN A 79 -29.39 3.70 -5.42
CA ASN A 79 -30.10 4.44 -4.37
C ASN A 79 -29.37 4.40 -3.01
N ILE A 80 -28.62 3.33 -2.76
CA ILE A 80 -27.86 3.16 -1.52
C ILE A 80 -26.38 3.07 -1.87
N VAL A 81 -25.57 3.89 -1.20
CA VAL A 81 -24.12 3.92 -1.35
C VAL A 81 -23.46 3.53 -0.03
N VAL A 82 -22.59 2.53 -0.07
CA VAL A 82 -21.81 2.08 1.08
C VAL A 82 -20.33 2.34 0.83
N LEU A 83 -19.63 2.84 1.85
CA LEU A 83 -18.20 3.12 1.82
C LEU A 83 -17.42 1.93 2.37
N ASP A 84 -16.38 1.50 1.65
CA ASP A 84 -15.52 0.36 1.97
C ASP A 84 -16.34 -0.89 2.33
N PRO A 85 -17.08 -1.47 1.35
CA PRO A 85 -17.95 -2.62 1.59
C PRO A 85 -17.16 -3.80 2.15
N THR A 86 -17.77 -4.50 3.09
CA THR A 86 -17.32 -5.79 3.59
C THR A 86 -17.55 -6.89 2.55
N TYR A 87 -16.91 -8.05 2.73
CA TYR A 87 -17.09 -9.20 1.84
C TYR A 87 -18.55 -9.57 1.58
N LYS A 88 -19.42 -9.48 2.60
CA LYS A 88 -20.84 -9.79 2.47
C LYS A 88 -21.59 -8.74 1.66
N GLU A 89 -21.21 -7.48 1.79
CA GLU A 89 -21.77 -6.35 1.03
C GLU A 89 -21.30 -6.40 -0.42
N GLU A 90 -20.03 -6.70 -0.67
CA GLU A 90 -19.49 -6.91 -2.01
C GLU A 90 -20.19 -8.06 -2.76
N ALA A 91 -20.59 -9.12 -2.05
CA ALA A 91 -21.26 -10.27 -2.65
C ALA A 91 -22.67 -9.94 -3.19
N VAL A 92 -23.32 -8.89 -2.69
CA VAL A 92 -24.71 -8.53 -3.05
C VAL A 92 -24.83 -7.15 -3.71
N MET A 93 -23.71 -6.46 -3.96
CA MET A 93 -23.71 -5.15 -4.60
C MET A 93 -24.07 -5.23 -6.09
N GLY A 94 -24.79 -4.24 -6.60
CA GLY A 94 -25.09 -4.10 -8.03
C GLY A 94 -23.94 -3.47 -8.82
N GLY A 95 -23.03 -2.77 -8.14
CA GLY A 95 -21.84 -2.19 -8.76
C GLY A 95 -20.91 -1.53 -7.75
N ARG A 96 -19.74 -1.09 -8.22
CA ARG A 96 -18.77 -0.35 -7.39
C ARG A 96 -17.99 0.71 -8.15
N MET A 97 -17.49 1.68 -7.40
CA MET A 97 -16.55 2.69 -7.87
C MET A 97 -15.43 2.82 -6.86
N THR A 98 -14.19 2.89 -7.31
CA THR A 98 -13.03 3.16 -6.45
C THR A 98 -12.40 4.47 -6.87
N ALA A 99 -12.22 5.38 -5.92
CA ALA A 99 -11.50 6.63 -6.11
C ALA A 99 -10.16 6.54 -5.37
N ILE A 100 -9.09 6.90 -6.05
CA ILE A 100 -7.75 7.01 -5.48
C ILE A 100 -7.48 8.49 -5.27
N VAL A 101 -7.26 8.88 -4.03
CA VAL A 101 -7.08 10.28 -3.62
C VAL A 101 -5.77 10.41 -2.87
N ASN A 102 -5.02 11.49 -3.12
CA ASN A 102 -3.79 11.78 -2.40
C ASN A 102 -4.06 12.39 -1.01
N SER A 103 -3.01 12.61 -0.23
CA SER A 103 -3.09 13.27 1.08
C SER A 103 -3.55 14.74 1.03
N ASN A 104 -3.50 15.37 -0.14
CA ASN A 104 -3.90 16.76 -0.34
C ASN A 104 -5.38 16.87 -0.75
N GLY A 105 -6.05 15.74 -1.00
CA GLY A 105 -7.43 15.68 -1.45
C GLY A 105 -7.62 15.65 -2.97
N ASP A 106 -6.54 15.61 -3.75
CA ASP A 106 -6.61 15.51 -5.21
C ASP A 106 -6.88 14.07 -5.64
N VAL A 107 -7.77 13.92 -6.61
CA VAL A 107 -8.09 12.62 -7.21
C VAL A 107 -6.99 12.23 -8.18
N CYS A 108 -6.32 11.11 -7.92
CA CYS A 108 -5.30 10.55 -8.80
C CYS A 108 -5.92 9.67 -9.89
N ALA A 109 -6.91 8.87 -9.54
CA ALA A 109 -7.58 7.95 -10.48
C ALA A 109 -8.98 7.57 -9.98
N ILE A 110 -9.87 7.25 -10.92
CA ILE A 110 -11.21 6.72 -10.62
C ILE A 110 -11.41 5.47 -11.46
N GLN A 111 -11.83 4.39 -10.81
CA GLN A 111 -12.23 3.15 -11.46
C GLN A 111 -13.70 2.86 -11.15
N LYS A 112 -14.57 2.99 -12.15
CA LYS A 112 -15.91 2.40 -12.09
C LYS A 112 -15.83 1.00 -12.72
N ALA A 113 -16.06 -0.05 -11.93
CA ALA A 113 -15.91 -1.42 -12.39
C ALA A 113 -17.28 -2.01 -12.73
N GLY A 114 -17.71 -1.86 -13.99
CA GLY A 114 -18.96 -2.45 -14.51
C GLY A 114 -20.18 -2.22 -13.60
N GLY A 115 -21.20 -3.08 -13.75
CA GLY A 115 -22.38 -3.09 -12.88
C GLY A 115 -23.38 -1.97 -13.18
N GLU A 116 -24.14 -1.58 -12.15
CA GLU A 116 -25.24 -0.62 -12.27
C GLU A 116 -24.81 0.77 -12.81
N GLY A 117 -25.73 1.39 -13.54
CA GLY A 117 -25.63 2.79 -13.97
C GLY A 117 -25.63 3.72 -12.76
N LEU A 118 -24.88 4.82 -12.83
CA LEU A 118 -24.84 5.83 -11.76
C LEU A 118 -25.09 7.20 -12.35
N MET A 119 -25.90 7.99 -11.66
CA MET A 119 -26.03 9.40 -11.96
C MET A 119 -24.72 10.13 -11.63
N SER A 120 -24.38 11.11 -12.47
CA SER A 120 -23.19 11.96 -12.26
C SER A 120 -23.21 12.67 -10.89
N SER A 121 -24.40 13.04 -10.39
CA SER A 121 -24.57 13.63 -9.05
C SER A 121 -24.04 12.74 -7.92
N VAL A 122 -24.36 11.44 -7.96
CA VAL A 122 -23.93 10.46 -6.94
C VAL A 122 -22.43 10.26 -7.01
N THR A 123 -21.86 10.16 -8.22
CA THR A 123 -20.41 10.09 -8.42
C THR A 123 -19.71 11.30 -7.80
N MET A 124 -20.21 12.51 -8.05
CA MET A 124 -19.65 13.74 -7.48
C MET A 124 -19.79 13.81 -5.95
N GLN A 125 -20.88 13.29 -5.38
CA GLN A 125 -21.03 13.17 -3.93
C GLN A 125 -19.96 12.24 -3.33
N CYS A 126 -19.74 11.07 -3.93
CA CYS A 126 -18.69 10.14 -3.50
C CYS A 126 -17.30 10.78 -3.55
N LEU A 127 -16.99 11.53 -4.61
CA LEU A 127 -15.71 12.24 -4.75
C LEU A 127 -15.52 13.37 -3.73
N ARG A 128 -16.59 13.94 -3.17
CA ARG A 128 -16.49 14.90 -2.05
C ARG A 128 -16.24 14.21 -0.72
N ILE A 129 -16.73 12.99 -0.55
CA ILE A 129 -16.58 12.19 0.68
C ILE A 129 -15.20 11.53 0.74
N ALA A 130 -14.67 11.08 -0.41
CA ALA A 130 -13.41 10.34 -0.48
C ALA A 130 -12.21 11.07 0.19
N PRO A 131 -11.95 12.37 -0.05
CA PRO A 131 -10.87 13.10 0.59
C PRO A 131 -10.95 13.11 2.13
N VAL A 132 -12.16 13.27 2.67
CA VAL A 132 -12.39 13.26 4.13
C VAL A 132 -11.98 11.91 4.70
N LYS A 133 -12.40 10.81 4.06
CA LYS A 133 -12.02 9.46 4.48
C LYS A 133 -10.52 9.21 4.35
N VAL A 134 -9.91 9.67 3.26
CA VAL A 134 -8.47 9.52 3.02
C VAL A 134 -7.65 10.27 4.06
N ALA A 135 -8.08 11.46 4.51
CA ALA A 135 -7.41 12.19 5.56
C ALA A 135 -7.37 11.40 6.89
N ASP A 136 -8.48 10.75 7.26
CA ASP A 136 -8.57 9.91 8.46
C ASP A 136 -7.64 8.68 8.37
N ILE A 137 -7.66 7.98 7.24
CA ILE A 137 -6.81 6.80 7.01
C ILE A 137 -5.33 7.22 7.01
N THR A 138 -5.01 8.33 6.34
CA THR A 138 -3.68 8.92 6.31
C THR A 138 -3.15 9.19 7.71
N SER A 139 -3.97 9.77 8.60
CA SER A 139 -3.61 10.01 9.99
C SER A 139 -3.32 8.70 10.75
N LYS A 140 -4.15 7.66 10.55
CA LYS A 140 -3.94 6.34 11.18
C LYS A 140 -2.67 5.66 10.69
N ILE A 141 -2.38 5.72 9.39
CA ILE A 141 -1.15 5.17 8.79
C ILE A 141 0.07 5.91 9.34
N LYS A 142 0.05 7.25 9.34
CA LYS A 142 1.15 8.06 9.89
C LYS A 142 1.42 7.72 11.35
N LYS A 143 0.37 7.57 12.17
CA LYS A 143 0.51 7.12 13.58
C LYS A 143 1.14 5.73 13.68
N ALA A 144 0.71 4.77 12.87
CA ALA A 144 1.25 3.42 12.89
C ALA A 144 2.73 3.37 12.44
N VAL A 145 3.10 4.16 11.42
CA VAL A 145 4.46 4.21 10.85
C VAL A 145 5.42 5.04 11.71
N SER A 146 4.93 6.06 12.44
CA SER A 146 5.76 6.96 13.27
C SER A 146 6.52 6.28 14.42
N ASN A 147 6.34 4.99 14.65
CA ASN A 147 7.10 4.22 15.65
C ASN A 147 8.01 3.14 15.01
N PRO A 148 8.95 3.51 14.11
CA PRO A 148 9.82 2.56 13.44
C PRO A 148 10.82 1.91 14.42
N LEU A 149 11.23 2.63 15.48
CA LEU A 149 12.08 2.08 16.55
C LEU A 149 11.45 0.83 17.19
N ARG A 150 10.13 0.77 17.39
CA ARG A 150 9.51 -0.39 18.03
C ARG A 150 9.54 -1.66 17.16
N LEU A 151 9.67 -1.51 15.84
CA LEU A 151 9.84 -2.63 14.91
C LEU A 151 11.31 -3.09 14.82
N MET A 152 12.26 -2.16 14.96
CA MET A 152 13.70 -2.46 15.00
C MET A 152 14.20 -2.96 16.36
N THR A 153 13.61 -2.54 17.49
CA THR A 153 14.12 -2.93 18.84
C THR A 153 13.55 -4.25 19.35
N ARG A 154 12.42 -4.75 18.81
CA ARG A 154 11.75 -5.97 19.34
C ARG A 154 12.20 -7.29 18.75
N ARG A 155 13.00 -7.26 17.70
CA ARG A 155 13.73 -8.43 17.20
C ARG A 155 15.11 -7.91 16.84
N GLY A 156 16.17 -8.66 17.12
CA GLY A 156 17.45 -8.47 16.44
C GLY A 156 17.29 -8.74 14.94
N ALA A 157 16.46 -7.94 14.28
CA ALA A 157 16.06 -8.06 12.90
C ALA A 157 17.19 -7.43 12.10
N HIS A 158 18.23 -8.24 11.88
CA HIS A 158 18.94 -8.23 10.61
C HIS A 158 17.92 -7.94 9.52
N VAL A 159 18.05 -6.78 8.89
CA VAL A 159 17.59 -6.38 7.56
C VAL A 159 16.84 -7.51 6.84
N LEU A 160 15.58 -7.74 7.23
CA LEU A 160 14.69 -8.73 6.61
C LEU A 160 13.78 -8.02 5.62
N ILE A 161 14.41 -7.23 4.75
CA ILE A 161 14.01 -7.12 3.35
C ILE A 161 15.23 -7.54 2.53
N TRP A 162 15.77 -8.71 2.87
CA TRP A 162 16.80 -9.39 2.10
C TRP A 162 16.10 -10.19 1.00
N PHE A 163 16.22 -9.77 -0.27
CA PHE A 163 15.87 -10.61 -1.42
C PHE A 163 16.73 -11.89 -1.37
N PRO A 164 16.15 -13.11 -1.31
CA PRO A 164 16.91 -14.33 -1.15
C PRO A 164 17.51 -14.75 -2.51
N THR A 165 18.48 -14.00 -3.00
CA THR A 165 19.47 -14.50 -3.96
C THR A 165 20.82 -13.94 -3.52
N LYS A 166 21.78 -14.84 -3.29
CA LYS A 166 23.18 -14.44 -3.11
C LYS A 166 23.66 -13.79 -4.40
N PHE A 167 23.47 -12.48 -4.54
CA PHE A 167 24.15 -11.72 -5.59
C PHE A 167 25.57 -11.44 -5.10
N LYS A 168 26.44 -12.45 -5.19
CA LYS A 168 27.89 -12.20 -5.16
C LYS A 168 28.23 -11.51 -6.46
N SER A 169 28.26 -10.19 -6.45
CA SER A 169 28.79 -9.42 -7.56
C SER A 169 29.86 -8.46 -7.04
N LYS A 170 31.11 -8.93 -7.10
CA LYS A 170 32.25 -8.04 -7.33
C LYS A 170 32.29 -7.73 -8.83
N HIS A 171 31.29 -7.04 -9.38
CA HIS A 171 31.36 -6.57 -10.76
C HIS A 171 30.97 -5.10 -10.76
N ALA A 172 31.93 -4.25 -11.12
CA ALA A 172 31.62 -2.95 -11.68
C ALA A 172 30.81 -3.22 -12.95
N TYR A 173 29.57 -2.74 -12.99
CA TYR A 173 28.76 -2.81 -14.19
C TYR A 173 29.09 -1.58 -15.02
N ASP A 174 29.65 -1.82 -16.19
CA ASP A 174 29.91 -0.79 -17.19
C ASP A 174 28.62 -0.60 -18.01
N VAL A 175 28.05 0.60 -17.95
CA VAL A 175 26.79 0.91 -18.64
C VAL A 175 27.12 1.29 -20.09
N LYS A 176 27.07 0.31 -20.99
CA LYS A 176 27.17 0.54 -22.44
C LYS A 176 26.02 1.39 -22.99
#